data_AF-A0A7X9KNA8-F1
#
_entry.id   AF-A0A7X9KNA8-F1
#
_cell.length_a   1.000
_cell.length_b   1.000
_cell.length_c   1.000
_cell.angle_alpha   90.00
_cell.angle_beta   90.00
_cell.angle_gamma   90.00
#
_symmetry.space_group_name_H-M   'P 1'
#
loop_
_entity.id
_entity.type
_entity.pdbx_description
1 polymer ?
#
loop_
_entity_poly.entity_id
_entity_poly.type
_entity_poly.pdbx_seq_one_letter_code
_entity_poly.pdbx_strand_id
1 'polypeptide(L)'
;MTKSNDRLNHALHNEAVCDYLELKVDFADWTITTAFYASLQFVSYKIFPFEVAAIGGKKTKIESIDDYSRYKSDRKLSKHELLADLVEKH
;
A
#
# COMPACT_ATOMS: atom_id res chain seq x y z
N MET A 1 18.17 -1.35 4.58
CA MET A 1 17.11 -1.97 3.76
C MET A 1 16.43 -0.87 2.95
N THR A 2 16.01 -1.14 1.71
CA THR A 2 15.24 -0.17 0.92
C THR A 2 13.80 -0.15 1.43
N LYS A 3 13.11 1.00 1.41
CA LYS A 3 11.69 1.12 1.84
C LYS A 3 10.75 0.11 1.16
N SER A 4 11.08 -0.32 -0.06
CA SER A 4 10.37 -1.36 -0.80
C SER A 4 10.43 -2.72 -0.06
N ASN A 5 11.61 -3.14 0.42
CA ASN A 5 11.74 -4.38 1.17
C ASN A 5 11.00 -4.34 2.51
N ASP A 6 10.91 -3.16 3.16
CA ASP A 6 10.18 -3.03 4.42
C ASP A 6 8.68 -3.29 4.23
N ARG A 7 8.08 -2.82 3.11
CA ARG A 7 6.68 -3.11 2.77
C ARG A 7 6.43 -4.58 2.49
N LEU A 8 7.33 -5.23 1.73
CA LEU A 8 7.23 -6.66 1.46
C LEU A 8 7.31 -7.48 2.75
N ASN A 9 8.27 -7.16 3.62
CA ASN A 9 8.41 -7.84 4.91
C ASN A 9 7.19 -7.66 5.80
N HIS A 10 6.61 -6.45 5.84
CA HIS A 10 5.35 -6.21 6.56
C HIS A 10 4.18 -6.97 5.96
N ALA A 11 4.10 -7.07 4.63
CA ALA A 11 3.05 -7.84 3.96
C ALA A 11 3.12 -9.33 4.33
N LEU A 12 4.32 -9.91 4.21
CA LEU A 12 4.58 -11.31 4.57
C LEU A 12 4.34 -11.59 6.06
N HIS A 13 4.68 -10.64 6.93
CA HIS A 13 4.38 -10.76 8.35
C HIS A 13 2.88 -10.81 8.62
N ASN A 14 2.10 -9.90 8.02
CA ASN A 14 0.65 -9.87 8.20
C ASN A 14 -0.04 -11.09 7.57
N GLU A 15 0.44 -11.58 6.44
CA GLU A 15 -0.02 -12.82 5.79
C GLU A 15 0.21 -14.03 6.71
N ALA A 16 1.42 -14.17 7.28
CA ALA A 16 1.71 -15.25 8.22
C ALA A 16 0.82 -15.21 9.48
N VAL A 17 0.45 -14.01 9.96
CA VAL A 17 -0.53 -13.87 11.06
C VAL A 17 -1.92 -14.28 10.59
N CYS A 18 -2.34 -13.91 9.38
CA CYS A 18 -3.62 -14.32 8.80
C CYS A 18 -3.72 -15.85 8.72
N ASP A 19 -2.71 -16.52 8.18
CA ASP A 19 -2.66 -17.98 8.07
C ASP A 19 -2.73 -18.65 9.45
N TYR A 20 -2.04 -18.08 10.45
CA TYR A 20 -2.10 -18.57 11.82
C TYR A 20 -3.51 -18.45 12.44
N LEU A 21 -4.21 -17.35 12.14
CA LEU A 21 -5.56 -17.08 12.64
C LEU A 21 -6.63 -17.89 11.92
N GLU A 22 -6.49 -18.19 10.63
CA GLU A 22 -7.45 -19.00 9.86
C GLU A 22 -7.61 -20.41 10.47
N LEU A 23 -6.54 -20.95 11.05
CA LEU A 23 -6.55 -22.21 11.79
C LEU A 23 -7.32 -22.13 13.14
N LYS A 24 -7.76 -20.93 13.55
CA LYS A 24 -8.45 -20.61 14.80
C LYS A 24 -9.77 -19.90 14.51
N VAL A 25 -10.84 -20.68 14.36
CA VAL A 25 -12.20 -20.22 13.99
C VAL A 25 -12.74 -19.08 14.88
N ASP A 26 -12.25 -18.95 16.11
CA ASP A 26 -12.66 -17.93 17.09
C ASP A 26 -12.27 -16.49 16.70
N PHE A 27 -11.38 -16.30 15.70
CA PHE A 27 -10.81 -14.99 15.33
C PHE A 27 -11.06 -14.63 13.86
N ALA A 28 -12.26 -14.92 13.35
CA ALA A 28 -12.61 -14.64 11.96
C ALA A 28 -12.51 -13.15 11.58
N ASP A 29 -12.83 -12.24 12.50
CA ASP A 29 -12.67 -10.78 12.34
C ASP A 29 -11.20 -10.36 12.16
N TRP A 30 -10.31 -10.96 12.93
CA TRP A 30 -8.87 -10.73 12.81
C TRP A 30 -8.26 -11.36 11.57
N THR A 31 -8.80 -12.49 11.11
CA THR A 31 -8.41 -13.09 9.82
C THR A 31 -8.69 -12.11 8.67
N ILE A 32 -9.90 -11.53 8.63
CA ILE A 32 -10.26 -10.50 7.63
C ILE A 32 -9.35 -9.27 7.76
N THR A 33 -9.13 -8.80 8.99
CA THR A 33 -8.33 -7.61 9.26
C THR A 33 -6.87 -7.78 8.80
N THR A 34 -6.26 -8.91 9.12
CA THR A 34 -4.86 -9.20 8.77
C THR A 34 -4.69 -9.45 7.27
N ALA A 35 -5.63 -10.15 6.64
CA ALA A 35 -5.68 -10.29 5.18
C ALA A 35 -5.76 -8.93 4.46
N PHE A 36 -6.62 -8.03 4.96
CA PHE A 36 -6.75 -6.68 4.41
C PHE A 36 -5.45 -5.88 4.54
N TYR A 37 -4.82 -5.86 5.71
CA TYR A 37 -3.57 -5.12 5.91
C TYR A 37 -2.38 -5.74 5.18
N ALA A 38 -2.33 -7.07 5.02
CA ALA A 38 -1.34 -7.72 4.15
C ALA A 38 -1.51 -7.23 2.70
N SER A 39 -2.75 -7.23 2.20
CA SER A 39 -3.08 -6.77 0.84
C SER A 39 -2.64 -5.32 0.59
N LEU A 40 -2.91 -4.39 1.52
CA LEU A 40 -2.47 -2.99 1.40
C LEU A 40 -0.94 -2.85 1.28
N GLN A 41 -0.19 -3.67 2.03
CA GLN A 41 1.27 -3.65 1.97
C GLN A 41 1.81 -4.26 0.68
N PHE A 42 1.24 -5.38 0.22
CA PHE A 42 1.60 -5.99 -1.07
C PHE A 42 1.33 -5.04 -2.24
N VAL A 43 0.13 -4.46 -2.29
CA VAL A 43 -0.24 -3.48 -3.33
C VAL A 43 0.72 -2.30 -3.31
N SER A 44 1.01 -1.75 -2.13
CA SER A 44 1.95 -0.65 -2.00
C SER A 44 3.38 -1.03 -2.42
N TYR A 45 3.83 -2.25 -2.10
CA TYR A 45 5.12 -2.77 -2.55
C TYR A 45 5.20 -2.91 -4.07
N LYS A 46 4.10 -3.31 -4.72
CA LYS A 46 4.02 -3.45 -6.18
C LYS A 46 3.95 -2.12 -6.91
N ILE A 47 3.22 -1.14 -6.37
CA ILE A 47 3.02 0.17 -7.00
C ILE A 47 4.23 1.10 -6.77
N PHE A 48 4.78 1.13 -5.55
CA PHE A 48 5.83 2.08 -5.19
C PHE A 48 7.23 1.44 -5.22
N PRO A 49 8.26 2.19 -5.65
CA PRO A 49 8.20 3.56 -6.16
C PRO A 49 7.86 3.65 -7.66
N PHE A 50 7.31 4.79 -8.09
CA PHE A 50 7.14 5.13 -9.51
C PHE A 50 7.48 6.61 -9.79
N GLU A 51 7.56 6.98 -11.07
CA GLU A 51 7.86 8.36 -11.50
C GLU A 51 6.61 9.05 -12.07
N VAL A 52 6.39 10.32 -11.70
CA VAL A 52 5.38 11.20 -12.30
C VAL A 52 6.02 12.42 -12.95
N ALA A 53 5.35 13.01 -13.94
CA ALA A 53 5.77 14.29 -14.50
C ALA A 53 5.62 15.39 -13.44
N ALA A 54 6.69 16.12 -13.13
CA ALA A 54 6.61 17.24 -12.20
C ALA A 54 6.15 18.53 -12.88
N ILE A 55 5.73 19.47 -12.04
CA ILE A 55 5.59 20.88 -12.40
C ILE A 55 6.99 21.41 -12.74
N GLY A 56 7.22 21.86 -13.97
CA GLY A 56 8.52 22.38 -14.42
C GLY A 56 9.45 21.37 -15.11
N GLY A 57 8.95 20.21 -15.54
CA GLY A 57 9.63 19.34 -16.51
C GLY A 57 10.68 18.36 -15.96
N LYS A 58 10.89 18.32 -14.64
CA LYS A 58 11.65 17.22 -13.99
C LYS A 58 10.71 16.06 -13.67
N LYS A 59 11.22 14.83 -13.59
CA LYS A 59 10.43 13.70 -13.07
C LYS A 59 10.49 13.71 -11.54
N THR A 60 9.34 13.56 -10.89
CA THR A 60 9.26 13.39 -9.43
C THR A 60 9.09 11.92 -9.11
N LYS A 61 9.92 11.40 -8.23
CA LYS A 61 9.80 10.03 -7.71
C LYS A 61 8.81 10.00 -6.55
N ILE A 62 7.84 9.10 -6.63
CA ILE A 62 6.82 8.87 -5.61
C ILE A 62 7.16 7.56 -4.91
N GLU A 63 7.51 7.63 -3.62
CA GLU A 63 7.95 6.48 -2.82
C GLU A 63 6.82 5.89 -1.94
N SER A 64 5.71 6.60 -1.82
CA SER A 64 4.60 6.23 -0.94
C SER A 64 3.28 6.91 -1.30
N ILE A 65 2.19 6.38 -0.74
CA ILE A 65 0.86 7.00 -0.86
C ILE A 65 0.82 8.41 -0.24
N ASP A 66 1.62 8.68 0.79
CA ASP A 66 1.75 10.01 1.38
C ASP A 66 2.42 10.99 0.42
N ASP A 67 3.45 10.53 -0.30
CA ASP A 67 4.09 11.34 -1.36
C ASP A 67 3.10 11.63 -2.48
N TYR A 68 2.33 10.63 -2.90
CA TYR A 68 1.33 10.79 -3.95
C TYR A 68 0.19 11.73 -3.54
N SER A 69 -0.32 11.60 -2.31
CA SER A 69 -1.34 12.48 -1.76
C SER A 69 -0.88 13.94 -1.73
N ARG A 70 0.38 14.18 -1.31
CA ARG A 70 1.00 15.51 -1.37
C ARG A 70 1.14 16.00 -2.81
N TYR A 71 1.56 15.14 -3.74
CA TYR A 71 1.72 15.49 -5.15
C TYR A 71 0.39 15.89 -5.80
N LYS A 72 -0.69 15.14 -5.57
CA LYS A 72 -2.01 15.43 -6.15
C LYS A 72 -2.65 16.71 -5.60
N SER A 73 -2.28 17.16 -4.39
CA SER A 73 -2.78 18.39 -3.75
C SER A 73 -4.32 18.51 -3.63
N ASP A 74 -5.06 17.46 -3.97
CA ASP A 74 -6.52 17.40 -3.82
C ASP A 74 -6.86 16.88 -2.42
N ARG A 75 -7.26 17.79 -1.54
CA ARG A 75 -7.59 17.49 -0.14
C ARG A 75 -8.92 16.75 0.03
N LYS A 76 -9.68 16.52 -1.05
CA LYS A 76 -10.99 15.86 -0.96
C LYS A 76 -10.90 14.33 -0.97
N LEU A 77 -9.86 13.74 -1.57
CA LEU A 77 -9.72 12.29 -1.67
C LEU A 77 -8.94 11.71 -0.49
N SER A 78 -9.47 10.63 0.07
CA SER A 78 -8.79 9.82 1.07
C SER A 78 -7.61 9.04 0.46
N LYS A 79 -6.69 8.57 1.30
CA LYS A 79 -5.57 7.72 0.85
C LYS A 79 -6.04 6.41 0.24
N HIS A 80 -7.17 5.87 0.69
CA HIS A 80 -7.73 4.63 0.14
C HIS A 80 -8.25 4.85 -1.29
N GLU A 81 -8.98 5.95 -1.52
CA GLU A 81 -9.43 6.32 -2.87
C GLU A 81 -8.25 6.57 -3.80
N LEU A 82 -7.24 7.33 -3.34
CA LEU A 82 -6.02 7.56 -4.12
C LEU A 82 -5.27 6.27 -4.45
N LEU A 83 -5.22 5.31 -3.53
CA LEU A 83 -4.57 4.03 -3.76
C LEU A 83 -5.37 3.16 -4.74
N ALA A 84 -6.70 3.12 -4.63
CA ALA A 84 -7.57 2.42 -5.58
C ALA A 84 -7.38 2.98 -7.01
N ASP A 85 -7.31 4.29 -7.15
CA ASP A 85 -7.08 5.00 -8.41
C ASP A 85 -5.68 4.72 -9.01
N LEU A 86 -4.70 4.36 -8.16
CA LEU A 86 -3.36 3.92 -8.60
C LEU A 86 -3.34 2.45 -9.00
N VAL A 87 -4.08 1.58 -8.30
CA VAL A 87 -4.20 0.15 -8.63
C VAL A 87 -4.81 -0.04 -10.01
N GLU A 88 -5.77 0.80 -10.42
CA GLU A 88 -6.34 0.72 -11.77
C GLU A 88 -5.32 1.03 -12.88
N LYS A 89 -4.24 1.76 -12.57
CA LYS A 89 -3.28 2.29 -13.54
C LYS A 89 -1.98 1.50 -13.64
N HIS A 90 -1.76 0.52 -12.75
CA HIS A 90 -0.52 -0.25 -12.60
C HIS A 90 -0.79 -1.74 -12.52
#